data_AF-A0A2E1LNH1-F1
#
_entry.id   AF-A0A2E1LNH1-F1
#
_cell.length_a   1.000
_cell.length_b   1.000
_cell.length_c   1.000
_cell.angle_alpha   90.00
_cell.angle_beta   90.00
_cell.angle_gamma   90.00
#
_symmetry.space_group_name_H-M   'P 1'
#
loop_
_entity.id
_entity.type
_entity.pdbx_description
1 polymer ?
#
loop_
_entity_poly.entity_id
_entity_poly.type
_entity_poly.pdbx_seq_one_letter_code
_entity_poly.pdbx_strand_id
1 'polypeptide(L)'
;MKFSELVILFLGIPLILLIARINIQVLFAVILSCLAVCLYLKFNKIKIVNYHSKNPQNLKFVLFRIVFVSFVILSFSFLYDEQNFLSFPRKNFNIYILVIILYPFLSALPQEILYRRFFF
;
A
#
# COMPACT_ATOMS: atom_id res chain seq x y z
N MET A 1 11.33 15.55 9.17
CA MET A 1 11.96 14.36 9.78
C MET A 1 13.45 14.42 9.58
N LYS A 2 14.24 13.88 10.52
CA LYS A 2 15.69 13.72 10.32
C LYS A 2 15.95 12.49 9.45
N PHE A 3 16.93 12.53 8.55
CA PHE A 3 17.29 11.42 7.64
C PHE A 3 17.50 10.09 8.38
N SER A 4 18.00 10.15 9.62
CA SER A 4 18.16 9.00 10.51
C SER A 4 16.84 8.27 10.82
N GLU A 5 15.73 8.99 10.99
CA GLU A 5 14.42 8.37 11.28
C GLU A 5 13.89 7.62 10.07
N LEU A 6 14.13 8.14 8.87
CA LEU A 6 13.75 7.50 7.60
C LEU A 6 14.51 6.19 7.37
N VAL A 7 15.83 6.21 7.58
CA VAL A 7 16.66 5.00 7.44
C VAL A 7 16.23 3.93 8.43
N ILE A 8 15.90 4.30 9.67
CA ILE A 8 15.46 3.34 10.68
C ILE A 8 14.09 2.74 10.33
N LEU A 9 13.12 3.57 9.94
CA LEU A 9 11.75 3.13 9.64
C LEU A 9 11.66 2.30 8.35
N PHE A 10 12.34 2.71 7.28
CA PHE A 10 12.20 2.11 5.95
C PHE A 10 13.27 1.08 5.61
N LEU A 11 14.39 1.08 6.32
CA LEU A 11 15.51 0.16 6.09
C LEU A 11 15.73 -0.74 7.30
N GLY A 12 15.77 -0.16 8.50
CA GLY A 12 15.96 -0.90 9.75
C GLY A 12 14.85 -1.91 10.04
N ILE A 13 13.60 -1.48 10.04
CA ILE A 13 12.45 -2.37 10.33
C ILE A 13 12.36 -3.51 9.31
N PRO A 14 12.40 -3.29 7.98
CA PRO A 14 12.37 -4.38 7.01
C PRO A 14 13.57 -5.34 7.10
N LEU A 15 14.79 -4.84 7.40
CA LEU A 15 15.95 -5.70 7.60
C LEU A 15 15.80 -6.61 8.83
N ILE A 16 15.33 -6.05 9.95
CA ILE A 16 15.09 -6.84 11.17
C ILE A 16 14.05 -7.92 10.89
N LEU A 17 12.98 -7.60 10.17
CA LEU A 17 11.93 -8.54 9.79
C LEU A 17 12.45 -9.63 8.82
N LEU A 18 13.33 -9.29 7.88
CA LEU A 18 13.98 -10.23 6.96
C LEU A 18 14.89 -11.22 7.71
N ILE A 19 15.70 -10.71 8.64
CA ILE A 19 16.64 -11.52 9.43
C ILE A 19 15.87 -12.48 10.34
N ALA A 20 14.75 -12.05 10.90
CA ALA A 20 14.00 -12.86 11.85
C ALA A 20 13.23 -14.05 11.22
N ARG A 21 13.10 -14.12 9.88
CA ARG A 21 12.37 -15.20 9.15
C ARG A 21 10.97 -15.49 9.70
N ILE A 22 10.26 -14.44 10.14
CA ILE A 22 9.02 -14.58 10.89
C ILE A 22 7.83 -14.69 9.92
N ASN A 23 7.10 -15.81 9.96
CA ASN A 23 6.05 -16.14 8.98
C ASN A 23 4.60 -15.77 9.40
N ILE A 24 4.40 -15.04 10.50
CA ILE A 24 3.08 -14.49 10.88
C ILE A 24 3.21 -13.29 11.83
N GLN A 25 4.27 -13.26 12.64
CA GLN A 25 4.50 -12.18 13.60
C GLN A 25 4.98 -10.89 12.89
N VAL A 26 5.41 -10.95 11.62
CA VAL A 26 5.67 -9.77 10.77
C VAL A 26 4.35 -9.05 10.47
N LEU A 27 3.29 -9.79 10.13
CA LEU A 27 1.97 -9.21 9.94
C LEU A 27 1.50 -8.53 11.23
N PHE A 28 1.68 -9.18 12.39
CA PHE A 28 1.36 -8.58 13.68
C PHE A 28 2.23 -7.36 14.00
N ALA A 29 3.53 -7.40 13.73
CA ALA A 29 4.44 -6.27 13.96
C ALA A 29 4.10 -5.08 13.07
N VAL A 30 3.77 -5.33 11.79
CA VAL A 30 3.31 -4.29 10.86
C VAL A 30 1.97 -3.71 11.33
N ILE A 31 1.02 -4.55 11.74
CA ILE A 31 -0.27 -4.10 12.29
C ILE A 31 -0.08 -3.30 13.58
N LEU A 32 0.78 -3.76 14.51
CA LEU A 32 1.07 -3.05 15.76
C LEU A 32 1.75 -1.71 15.49
N SER A 33 2.69 -1.67 14.55
CA SER A 33 3.39 -0.44 14.19
C SER A 33 2.44 0.58 13.54
N CYS A 34 1.52 0.11 12.68
CA CYS A 34 0.45 0.91 12.11
C CYS A 34 -0.51 1.43 13.20
N LEU A 35 -0.93 0.58 14.14
CA LEU A 35 -1.74 0.97 15.30
C LEU A 35 -1.05 2.02 16.18
N ALA A 36 0.23 1.83 16.48
CA ALA A 36 1.02 2.75 17.28
C ALA A 36 1.10 4.14 16.62
N VAL A 37 1.31 4.19 15.30
CA VAL A 37 1.31 5.45 14.56
C VAL A 37 -0.09 6.08 14.52
N CYS A 38 -1.14 5.31 14.29
CA CYS A 38 -2.52 5.81 14.33
C CYS A 38 -2.89 6.38 15.71
N LEU A 39 -2.48 5.71 16.79
CA LEU A 39 -2.68 6.19 18.16
C LEU A 39 -1.89 7.47 18.42
N TYR A 40 -0.62 7.53 18.03
CA TYR A 40 0.21 8.73 18.13
C TYR A 40 -0.41 9.93 17.39
N LEU A 41 -0.94 9.70 16.18
CA LEU A 41 -1.63 10.72 15.39
C LEU A 41 -2.92 11.19 16.07
N LYS A 42 -3.70 10.27 16.65
CA LYS A 42 -4.92 10.58 17.42
C LYS A 42 -4.61 11.37 18.69
N PHE A 43 -3.61 10.97 19.46
CA PHE A 43 -3.20 11.64 20.70
C PHE A 43 -2.73 13.07 20.46
N ASN A 44 -2.01 13.31 19.36
CA ASN A 44 -1.54 14.65 19.01
C ASN A 44 -2.58 15.52 18.28
N LYS A 45 -3.84 15.06 18.17
CA LYS A 45 -4.95 15.73 17.44
C LYS A 45 -4.55 16.17 16.04
N ILE A 46 -3.66 15.43 15.39
CA ILE A 46 -3.18 15.76 14.05
C ILE A 46 -4.31 15.41 13.08
N LYS A 47 -4.78 16.40 12.30
CA LYS A 47 -5.76 16.16 11.25
C LYS A 47 -5.16 15.25 10.19
N ILE A 48 -5.67 14.02 10.13
CA ILE A 48 -5.23 12.95 9.20
C ILE A 48 -5.65 13.27 7.77
N VAL A 49 -6.77 13.98 7.61
CA VAL A 49 -7.34 14.37 6.32
C VAL A 49 -7.15 15.86 6.13
N ASN A 50 -6.04 16.26 5.52
CA ASN A 50 -5.98 17.55 4.86
C ASN A 50 -6.51 17.35 3.44
N TYR A 51 -7.79 17.68 3.25
CA TYR A 51 -8.42 17.77 1.93
C TYR A 51 -7.86 19.00 1.19
N HIS A 52 -6.57 18.95 0.87
CA HIS A 52 -5.83 20.02 0.20
C HIS A 52 -5.42 19.61 -1.21
N SER A 53 -6.36 19.00 -1.93
CA SER A 53 -6.30 18.93 -3.38
C SER A 53 -7.62 19.41 -3.95
N LYS A 54 -7.80 20.74 -4.00
CA LYS A 54 -8.78 21.40 -4.87
C LYS A 54 -8.33 21.43 -6.34
N ASN A 55 -7.32 20.63 -6.70
CA ASN A 55 -6.92 20.49 -8.08
C ASN A 55 -7.60 19.21 -8.59
N PRO A 56 -8.62 19.31 -9.47
CA PRO A 56 -9.06 18.16 -10.24
C PRO A 56 -7.91 17.79 -11.18
N GLN A 57 -6.91 17.10 -10.63
CA GLN A 57 -5.81 16.55 -11.39
C GLN A 57 -6.46 15.77 -12.54
N ASN A 58 -6.16 16.20 -13.76
CA ASN A 58 -6.81 15.79 -15.00
C ASN A 58 -7.20 14.30 -14.95
N LEU A 59 -8.48 14.03 -14.64
CA LEU A 59 -8.99 12.67 -14.47
C LEU A 59 -8.71 11.82 -15.71
N LYS A 60 -8.67 12.48 -16.88
CA LYS A 60 -8.24 11.91 -18.16
C LYS A 60 -6.85 11.29 -18.11
N PHE A 61 -5.86 11.95 -17.49
CA PHE A 61 -4.51 11.40 -17.36
C PHE A 61 -4.47 10.24 -16.38
N VAL A 62 -5.25 10.29 -15.29
CA VAL A 62 -5.36 9.19 -14.34
C VAL A 62 -5.97 7.97 -15.02
N LEU A 63 -7.08 8.14 -15.72
CA LEU A 63 -7.74 7.08 -16.49
C LEU A 63 -6.82 6.51 -17.58
N PHE A 64 -6.13 7.38 -18.34
CA PHE A 64 -5.17 6.94 -19.35
C PHE A 64 -4.05 6.10 -18.73
N ARG A 65 -3.48 6.52 -17.59
CA ARG A 65 -2.44 5.74 -16.90
C ARG A 65 -2.99 4.40 -16.42
N ILE A 66 -4.19 4.37 -15.85
CA ILE A 66 -4.83 3.11 -15.42
C ILE A 66 -4.95 2.17 -16.62
N VAL A 67 -5.56 2.62 -17.72
CA VAL A 67 -5.75 1.79 -18.92
C VAL A 67 -4.41 1.33 -19.50
N PHE A 68 -3.45 2.24 -19.65
CA PHE A 68 -2.14 1.93 -20.22
C PHE A 68 -1.37 0.92 -19.36
N VAL A 69 -1.27 1.15 -18.05
CA VAL A 69 -0.56 0.24 -17.14
C VAL A 69 -1.27 -1.10 -17.04
N SER A 70 -2.60 -1.11 -16.92
CA SER A 70 -3.38 -2.35 -16.93
C SER A 70 -3.17 -3.12 -18.22
N PHE A 71 -3.17 -2.47 -19.38
CA PHE A 71 -2.91 -3.11 -20.67
C PHE A 71 -1.52 -3.74 -20.71
N VAL A 72 -0.47 -3.00 -20.34
CA VAL A 72 0.90 -3.51 -20.32
C VAL A 72 1.03 -4.73 -19.40
N ILE A 73 0.49 -4.66 -18.18
CA ILE A 73 0.56 -5.76 -17.21
C ILE A 73 -0.23 -6.98 -17.70
N LEU A 74 -1.43 -6.78 -18.25
CA LEU A 74 -2.25 -7.87 -18.76
C LEU A 74 -1.61 -8.53 -19.98
N SER A 75 -1.09 -7.74 -20.93
CA SER A 75 -0.36 -8.26 -22.08
C SER A 75 0.88 -9.02 -21.67
N PHE A 76 1.67 -8.48 -20.74
CA PHE A 76 2.83 -9.19 -20.20
C PHE A 76 2.44 -10.51 -19.53
N SER A 77 1.43 -10.48 -18.65
CA SER A 77 0.94 -11.69 -17.97
C SER A 77 0.44 -12.75 -18.95
N PHE A 78 -0.25 -12.34 -20.02
CA PHE A 78 -0.76 -13.24 -21.04
C PHE A 78 0.38 -13.86 -21.86
N LEU A 79 1.35 -13.06 -22.30
CA LEU A 79 2.48 -13.52 -23.11
C LEU A 79 3.47 -14.38 -22.32
N TYR A 80 3.65 -14.12 -21.02
CA TYR A 80 4.63 -14.81 -20.19
C TYR A 80 4.10 -16.11 -19.58
N ASP A 81 2.84 -16.12 -19.12
CA ASP A 81 2.21 -17.29 -18.50
C ASP A 81 0.71 -17.32 -18.82
N GLU A 82 0.40 -17.69 -20.06
CA GLU A 82 -0.97 -17.79 -20.57
C GLU A 82 -1.82 -18.76 -19.74
N GLN A 83 -1.23 -19.88 -19.28
CA GLN A 83 -1.95 -20.93 -18.54
C GLN A 83 -2.50 -20.41 -17.20
N ASN A 84 -1.75 -19.52 -16.54
CA ASN A 84 -2.17 -18.90 -15.30
C ASN A 84 -2.75 -17.49 -15.48
N PHE A 85 -3.01 -17.06 -16.72
CA PHE A 85 -3.60 -15.76 -17.00
C PHE A 85 -4.94 -15.59 -16.28
N LEU A 86 -5.04 -14.54 -15.47
CA LEU A 86 -6.19 -14.25 -14.61
C LEU A 86 -6.61 -15.42 -13.70
N SER A 87 -5.66 -16.29 -13.34
CA SER A 87 -5.93 -17.45 -12.48
C SER A 87 -6.51 -17.05 -11.12
N PHE A 88 -6.10 -15.92 -10.55
CA PHE A 88 -6.60 -15.48 -9.24
C PHE A 88 -8.10 -15.13 -9.25
N PRO A 89 -8.60 -14.20 -10.10
CA PRO A 89 -10.04 -13.95 -10.19
C PRO A 89 -10.82 -15.15 -10.75
N ARG A 90 -10.21 -16.03 -11.57
CA ARG A 90 -10.89 -17.22 -12.13
C ARG A 90 -11.05 -18.36 -11.12
N LYS A 91 -10.03 -18.65 -10.31
CA LYS A 91 -10.02 -19.78 -9.37
C LYS A 91 -10.58 -19.41 -8.00
N ASN A 92 -10.33 -18.17 -7.54
CA ASN A 92 -10.67 -17.73 -6.18
C ASN A 92 -11.35 -16.35 -6.18
N PHE A 93 -12.45 -16.21 -6.93
CA PHE A 93 -13.14 -14.93 -7.12
C PHE A 93 -13.55 -14.24 -5.81
N ASN A 94 -14.06 -14.98 -4.83
CA ASN A 94 -14.48 -14.41 -3.54
C ASN A 94 -13.31 -13.79 -2.78
N ILE A 95 -12.15 -14.46 -2.76
CA ILE A 95 -10.94 -13.95 -2.13
C ILE A 95 -10.41 -12.75 -2.90
N TYR A 96 -10.43 -12.80 -4.24
CA TYR A 96 -10.03 -11.68 -5.09
C TYR A 96 -10.83 -10.41 -4.79
N ILE A 97 -12.16 -10.50 -4.70
CA ILE A 97 -13.02 -9.36 -4.34
C ILE A 97 -12.69 -8.85 -2.94
N LEU A 98 -12.52 -9.76 -1.98
CA LEU A 98 -12.14 -9.39 -0.61
C LEU A 98 -10.80 -8.65 -0.57
N VAL A 99 -9.81 -9.10 -1.35
CA VAL A 99 -8.52 -8.40 -1.49
C VAL A 99 -8.70 -7.03 -2.12
N ILE A 100 -9.45 -6.90 -3.21
CA ILE A 100 -9.70 -5.60 -3.87
C ILE A 100 -10.34 -4.60 -2.90
N ILE A 101 -11.28 -5.06 -2.07
CA ILE A 101 -11.97 -4.20 -1.12
C ILE A 101 -11.06 -3.86 0.07
N LEU A 102 -10.40 -4.84 0.68
CA LEU A 102 -9.65 -4.64 1.91
C LEU A 102 -8.27 -4.01 1.68
N TYR A 103 -7.61 -4.29 0.56
CA TYR A 103 -6.25 -3.83 0.29
C TYR A 103 -6.09 -2.30 0.36
N PRO A 104 -6.99 -1.49 -0.24
CA PRO A 104 -6.94 -0.04 -0.09
C PRO A 104 -6.96 0.43 1.37
N PHE A 105 -7.75 -0.21 2.24
CA PHE A 105 -7.88 0.20 3.64
C PHE A 105 -6.75 -0.31 4.52
N LEU A 106 -6.27 -1.53 4.28
CA LEU A 106 -5.24 -2.15 5.10
C LEU A 106 -3.83 -1.71 4.72
N SER A 107 -3.60 -1.35 3.46
CA SER A 107 -2.28 -1.01 2.94
C SER A 107 -2.20 0.42 2.42
N ALA A 108 -2.94 0.74 1.35
CA ALA A 108 -2.74 1.99 0.61
C ALA A 108 -3.05 3.24 1.44
N LEU A 109 -4.15 3.26 2.19
CA LEU A 109 -4.56 4.39 3.02
C LEU A 109 -3.60 4.64 4.20
N PRO A 110 -3.26 3.65 5.05
CA PRO A 110 -2.24 3.82 6.07
C PRO A 110 -0.91 4.28 5.49
N GLN A 111 -0.50 3.70 4.37
CA GLN A 111 0.72 4.08 3.68
C GLN A 111 0.67 5.55 3.24
N GLU A 112 -0.41 5.99 2.60
CA GLU A 112 -0.57 7.39 2.18
C GLU A 112 -0.51 8.37 3.38
N ILE A 113 -1.15 8.03 4.49
CA ILE A 113 -1.11 8.84 5.72
C ILE A 113 0.32 8.96 6.25
N LEU A 114 1.04 7.83 6.33
CA LEU A 114 2.44 7.81 6.74
C LEU A 114 3.29 8.68 5.81
N TYR A 115 3.20 8.47 4.49
CA TYR A 115 3.99 9.21 3.51
C TYR A 115 3.69 10.71 3.55
N ARG A 116 2.41 11.11 3.59
CA ARG A 116 2.00 12.52 3.65
C ARG A 116 2.40 13.22 4.93
N ARG A 117 2.61 12.50 6.03
CA ARG A 117 2.98 13.12 7.30
C ARG A 117 4.50 13.16 7.52
N PHE A 118 5.20 12.19 6.96
CA PHE A 118 6.64 12.04 7.18
C PHE A 118 7.48 12.69 6.08
N PHE A 119 6.99 12.76 4.84
CA PHE A 119 7.72 13.32 3.71
C PHE A 119 7.15 14.64 3.15
N PHE A 120 5.89 14.97 3.47
CA PHE A 120 5.23 16.21 3.06
C PHE A 120 4.77 17.01 4.30
#